data_AF-A0AA41RWT7-F1
#
_entry.id   AF-A0AA41RWT7-F1
#
_cell.length_a   1.000
_cell.length_b   1.000
_cell.length_c   1.000
_cell.angle_alpha   90.00
_cell.angle_beta   90.00
_cell.angle_gamma   90.00
#
_symmetry.space_group_name_H-M   'P 1'
#
loop_
_entity.id
_entity.type
_entity.pdbx_description
1 polymer ?
#
loop_
_entity_poly.entity_id
_entity_poly.type
_entity_poly.pdbx_seq_one_letter_code
_entity_poly.pdbx_strand_id
1 'polypeptide(L)' 'SVLSGGGSVPAPQASAETWVNMVNEIQKGALSTRLGIPMIYGIDAVHGHNNVYKATIFPHNVGLGVT' A
#
# COMPACT_ATOMS: atom_id res chain seq x y z
N SER A 1 -8.00 6.46 -9.13
CA SER A 1 -7.42 5.54 -8.14
C SER A 1 -5.95 5.32 -8.48
N VAL A 2 -5.14 4.84 -7.53
CA VAL A 2 -3.75 4.41 -7.74
C VAL A 2 -3.60 3.01 -7.13
N LEU A 3 -2.76 2.16 -7.72
CA LEU A 3 -2.49 0.79 -7.25
C LEU A 3 -0.99 0.55 -7.17
N SER A 4 -0.50 0.08 -6.03
CA SER A 4 0.81 -0.57 -5.92
C SER A 4 0.65 -2.08 -5.99
N GLY A 5 1.01 -2.66 -7.14
CA GLY A 5 1.06 -4.11 -7.30
C GLY A 5 2.27 -4.73 -6.58
N GLY A 6 2.48 -6.04 -6.76
CA GLY A 6 3.65 -6.75 -6.22
C GLY A 6 4.98 -6.03 -6.50
N GLY A 7 5.74 -5.72 -5.45
CA GLY A 7 7.05 -5.07 -5.54
C GLY A 7 7.05 -3.57 -5.84
N SER A 8 5.88 -2.94 -6.02
CA SER A 8 5.77 -1.49 -6.23
C SER A 8 5.89 -0.74 -4.90
N VAL A 9 7.12 -0.43 -4.51
CA VAL A 9 7.47 0.20 -3.23
C VAL A 9 7.96 1.65 -3.41
N PRO A 10 7.76 2.54 -2.42
CA PRO A 10 8.21 3.94 -2.48
C PRO A 10 9.74 4.09 -2.59
N ALA A 11 10.48 3.18 -1.94
CA ALA A 11 11.94 3.14 -1.88
C ALA A 11 12.42 1.77 -1.36
N PRO A 12 13.69 1.39 -1.59
CA PRO A 12 14.29 0.22 -0.92
C PRO A 12 14.14 0.32 0.61
N GLN A 13 13.64 -0.75 1.24
CA GLN A 13 13.43 -0.82 2.69
C GLN A 13 12.61 0.35 3.28
N ALA A 14 11.67 0.90 2.51
CA ALA A 14 10.81 2.00 2.93
C ALA A 14 10.11 1.72 4.28
N SER A 15 10.17 2.69 5.19
CA SER A 15 9.47 2.62 6.47
C SER A 15 7.96 2.80 6.28
N ALA A 16 7.17 2.45 7.29
CA ALA A 16 5.73 2.73 7.29
C ALA A 16 5.43 4.24 7.10
N GLU A 17 6.26 5.11 7.69
CA GLU A 17 6.13 6.56 7.52
C GLU A 17 6.38 7.00 6.07
N THR A 18 7.38 6.40 5.38
CA THR A 18 7.62 6.68 3.95
C THR A 18 6.40 6.35 3.09
N TRP A 19 5.72 5.23 3.39
CA TRP A 19 4.48 4.86 2.70
C TRP A 19 3.36 5.87 2.95
N VAL A 20 3.13 6.23 4.22
CA VAL A 20 2.10 7.22 4.61
C VAL A 20 2.36 8.55 3.92
N ASN A 21 3.61 9.03 3.92
CA ASN A 21 3.97 10.29 3.30
C ASN A 21 3.72 10.28 1.79
N MET A 22 4.13 9.21 1.09
CA MET A 22 3.87 9.07 -0.35
C MET A 22 2.36 9.11 -0.66
N VAL A 23 1.54 8.33 0.05
CA VAL A 23 0.09 8.29 -0.19
C VAL A 23 -0.56 9.64 0.13
N ASN A 24 -0.12 10.31 1.19
CA ASN A 24 -0.59 11.65 1.55
C ASN A 24 -0.27 12.70 0.47
N GLU A 25 0.91 12.65 -0.13
CA GLU A 25 1.26 13.57 -1.23
C GLU A 25 0.39 13.33 -2.46
N ILE A 26 0.15 12.07 -2.84
CA ILE A 26 -0.77 11.75 -3.94
C ILE A 26 -2.20 12.22 -3.63
N GLN A 27 -2.66 12.02 -2.39
CA GLN A 27 -3.99 12.44 -1.94
C GLN A 27 -4.13 13.97 -1.95
N LYS A 28 -3.11 14.72 -1.51
CA LYS A 28 -3.07 16.19 -1.62
C LYS A 28 -3.22 16.62 -3.08
N GLY A 29 -2.53 15.93 -4.00
CA GLY A 29 -2.69 16.13 -5.45
C GLY A 29 -4.14 15.95 -5.89
N ALA A 30 -4.80 14.85 -5.53
CA ALA A 30 -6.19 14.58 -5.87
C ALA A 30 -7.16 15.66 -5.34
N LEU A 31 -6.96 16.07 -4.08
CA LEU A 31 -7.79 17.08 -3.41
C LEU A 31 -7.59 18.51 -3.96
N SER A 32 -6.49 18.78 -4.67
CA SER A 32 -6.25 20.07 -5.31
C SER A 32 -7.05 20.30 -6.61
N THR A 33 -7.74 19.28 -7.11
CA THR A 33 -8.60 19.40 -8.29
C THR A 33 -9.83 20.26 -8.00
N ARG A 34 -10.47 20.83 -9.05
CA ARG A 34 -11.67 21.68 -8.91
C ARG A 34 -12.76 21.10 -8.01
N LEU A 35 -12.95 19.78 -8.06
CA LEU A 35 -13.99 19.09 -7.30
C LEU A 35 -13.47 18.46 -5.99
N GLY A 36 -12.16 18.45 -5.76
CA GLY A 36 -11.56 17.88 -4.56
C GLY A 36 -11.95 16.43 -4.29
N ILE A 37 -12.13 15.62 -5.34
CA ILE A 37 -12.56 14.23 -5.17
C ILE A 37 -11.37 13.42 -4.65
N PRO A 38 -11.49 12.74 -3.48
CA PRO A 38 -10.40 11.96 -2.92
C PRO A 38 -10.07 10.76 -3.82
N MET A 39 -8.80 10.37 -3.86
CA MET A 39 -8.42 9.13 -4.51
C MET A 39 -8.62 7.94 -3.56
N ILE A 40 -8.66 6.73 -4.14
CA ILE A 40 -8.49 5.48 -3.43
C ILE A 40 -7.15 4.88 -3.84
N TYR A 41 -6.39 4.40 -2.84
CA TYR A 41 -5.09 3.77 -3.01
C TYR A 41 -5.21 2.28 -2.73
N GLY A 42 -4.92 1.45 -3.72
CA GLY A 42 -4.92 -0.01 -3.60
C GLY A 42 -3.51 -0.59 -3.43
N ILE A 43 -3.43 -1.76 -2.80
CA ILE A 43 -2.19 -2.52 -2.68
C ILE A 43 -2.48 -4.03 -2.57
N ASP A 44 -1.58 -4.87 -3.10
CA ASP A 44 -1.63 -6.34 -3.00
C ASP A 44 -1.19 -6.88 -1.62
N ALA A 45 -1.89 -6.52 -0.54
CA ALA A 45 -1.62 -7.03 0.82
C ALA A 45 -2.21 -8.44 1.06
N VAL A 46 -1.74 -9.45 0.32
CA VAL A 46 -2.41 -10.77 0.22
C VAL A 46 -2.01 -11.80 1.28
N HIS A 47 -1.03 -11.49 2.13
CA HIS A 47 -0.60 -12.35 3.25
C HIS A 47 0.08 -11.49 4.34
N GLY A 48 -0.64 -10.43 4.74
CA GLY A 48 -0.09 -9.28 5.46
C GLY A 48 0.24 -8.14 4.50
N HIS A 49 0.74 -7.02 5.03
CA HIS A 49 1.18 -5.87 4.23
C HIS A 49 2.55 -6.15 3.59
N ASN A 50 2.60 -7.20 2.78
CA ASN A 50 3.79 -7.89 2.25
C ASN A 50 4.79 -7.02 1.47
N ASN A 51 4.36 -5.88 0.91
CA ASN A 51 5.25 -4.91 0.27
C ASN A 51 5.96 -3.95 1.26
N VAL A 52 5.50 -3.85 2.52
CA VAL A 52 6.12 -2.98 3.55
C VAL A 52 7.27 -3.71 4.23
N TYR A 53 8.42 -3.06 4.29
CA TYR A 53 9.60 -3.63 4.91
C TYR A 53 9.36 -3.94 6.39
N LYS A 54 9.73 -5.17 6.81
CA LYS A 54 9.53 -5.71 8.16
C LYS A 54 8.08 -5.81 8.63
N ALA A 55 7.09 -5.67 7.75
CA ALA A 55 5.71 -6.00 8.09
C ALA A 55 5.57 -7.49 8.44
N THR A 56 4.64 -7.82 9.33
CA THR A 56 4.30 -9.21 9.63
C THR A 56 3.82 -9.91 8.36
N ILE A 57 4.41 -11.07 8.08
CA ILE A 57 4.05 -11.93 6.96
C ILE A 57 3.31 -13.15 7.50
N PHE A 58 2.07 -13.32 7.04
CA PHE A 58 1.23 -14.48 7.38
C PHE A 58 1.47 -15.63 6.38
N PRO A 59 1.10 -16.87 6.72
CA PRO A 59 1.01 -17.95 5.74
C PRO A 59 0.11 -17.55 4.57
N HIS A 60 0.46 -17.99 3.36
CA HIS A 60 -0.43 -17.81 2.21
C HIS A 60 -1.76 -18.56 2.40
N ASN A 61 -2.79 -18.14 1.66
CA ASN A 61 -4.15 -18.67 1.78
C ASN A 61 -4.24 -20.20 1.71
N VAL A 62 -3.42 -20.88 0.90
CA VAL A 62 -3.40 -22.36 0.87
C VAL A 62 -2.96 -22.97 2.21
N GLY A 63 -2.00 -22.34 2.89
CA GLY A 63 -1.54 -22.76 4.21
C GLY A 63 -2.53 -22.39 5.32
N LEU A 64 -3.28 -21.29 5.14
CA LEU A 64 -4.40 -20.96 6.03
C LEU A 64 -5.58 -21.92 5.85
N GLY A 65 -5.81 -22.43 4.63
CA GLY A 65 -6.90 -23.38 4.36
C GLY A 65 -6.73 -24.75 5.03
N VAL A 66 -5.55 -25.03 5.60
CA VAL A 66 -5.26 -26.30 6.30
C VAL A 66 -5.13 -26.13 7.82
N THR A 67 -5.56 -25.00 8.38
CA THR A 67 -5.68 -24.78 9.84
C THR A 67 -6.97 -25.36 10.38
#